data_AF-A0AAD4DNT3-F1
#
_entry.id   AF-A0AAD4DNT3-F1
#
_cell.length_a   1.000
_cell.length_b   1.000
_cell.length_c   1.000
_cell.angle_alpha   90.00
_cell.angle_beta   90.00
_cell.angle_gamma   90.00
#
_symmetry.space_group_name_H-M   'P 1'
#
loop_
_entity.id
_entity.type
_entity.pdbx_description
1 polymer ?
#
loop_
_entity_poly.entity_id
_entity_poly.type
_entity_poly.pdbx_seq_one_letter_code
_entity_poly.pdbx_strand_id
1 'polypeptide(L)'
;PKLIGQQLLDVILRRHLEKFLCSVEMGTELCSFVKEQSGEGVTTVLAKNGILETFDTKWMVGADGAKGVVRIQLGLTFLGETRDDIRMVMGDIRLHGVGLDRAVRPTSTCSMKECS
;
A
#
# COMPACT_ATOMS: atom_id res chain seq x y z
N PRO A 1 3.97 19.05 -12.36
CA PRO A 1 3.56 17.97 -11.41
C PRO A 1 4.67 16.91 -11.24
N LYS A 2 4.98 16.52 -9.99
CA LYS A 2 5.90 15.40 -9.72
C LYS A 2 5.08 14.15 -9.43
N LEU A 3 5.41 13.04 -10.09
CA LEU A 3 4.80 11.73 -9.86
C LEU A 3 5.69 10.92 -8.91
N ILE A 4 5.08 10.30 -7.91
CA ILE A 4 5.74 9.39 -6.95
C ILE A 4 4.99 8.07 -7.04
N GLY A 5 5.72 6.97 -7.26
CA GLY A 5 5.13 5.64 -7.29
C GLY A 5 4.64 5.20 -5.92
N GLN A 6 3.57 4.39 -5.88
CA GLN A 6 2.95 3.92 -4.63
C GLN A 6 3.94 3.24 -3.69
N GLN A 7 4.83 2.40 -4.22
CA GLN A 7 5.87 1.73 -3.43
C GLN A 7 6.76 2.71 -2.65
N LEU A 8 7.16 3.82 -3.28
CA LEU A 8 7.98 4.83 -2.63
C LEU A 8 7.18 5.63 -1.61
N LEU A 9 5.91 5.94 -1.91
CA LEU A 9 5.00 6.59 -0.97
C LEU A 9 4.84 5.77 0.31
N ASP A 10 4.60 4.45 0.19
CA ASP A 10 4.42 3.57 1.33
C ASP A 10 5.67 3.50 2.23
N VAL A 11 6.87 3.56 1.64
CA VAL A 11 8.14 3.61 2.40
C VAL A 11 8.25 4.94 3.16
N ILE A 12 7.92 6.05 2.51
CA ILE A 12 7.96 7.38 3.14
C ILE A 12 6.96 7.46 4.30
N LEU A 13 5.72 6.99 4.09
CA LEU A 13 4.68 7.01 5.12
C LEU A 13 5.05 6.13 6.31
N ARG A 14 5.56 4.92 6.08
CA ARG A 14 6.02 4.03 7.18
C ARG A 14 7.13 4.67 8.01
N ARG A 15 8.17 5.22 7.37
CA ARG A 15 9.24 5.96 8.05
C ARG A 15 8.74 7.19 8.80
N HIS A 16 7.65 7.80 8.35
CA HIS A 16 7.06 8.93 9.04
C HIS A 16 6.29 8.48 10.29
N LEU A 17 5.53 7.40 10.21
CA LEU A 17 4.79 6.80 11.33
C LEU A 17 5.70 6.37 12.48
N GLU A 18 6.90 5.87 12.18
CA GLU A 18 7.91 5.51 13.19
C GLU A 18 8.25 6.69 14.12
N LYS A 19 8.17 7.94 13.64
CA LYS A 19 8.42 9.14 14.44
C LYS A 19 7.34 9.41 15.48
N PHE A 20 6.18 8.77 15.35
CA PHE A 20 5.04 8.89 16.26
C PHE A 20 4.86 7.63 17.12
N LEU A 21 5.91 6.81 17.27
CA LEU A 21 5.87 5.55 18.02
C LEU A 21 4.81 4.56 17.49
N CYS A 22 4.44 4.70 16.21
CA CYS A 22 3.54 3.78 15.53
C CYS A 22 4.37 2.73 14.79
N SER A 23 4.22 1.46 15.19
CA SER A 23 4.82 0.32 14.52
C SER A 23 3.84 -0.29 13.52
N VAL A 24 4.26 -0.42 12.26
CA VAL A 24 3.49 -1.14 11.23
C VAL A 24 4.01 -2.56 11.13
N GLU A 25 3.15 -3.53 11.44
CA GLU A 25 3.46 -4.95 11.28
C GLU A 25 3.08 -5.44 9.88
N MET A 26 4.06 -5.99 9.15
CA MET A 26 3.85 -6.60 7.84
C MET A 26 3.69 -8.11 7.99
N GLY A 27 2.96 -8.75 7.07
CA GLY A 27 2.71 -10.20 7.14
C GLY A 27 1.74 -10.60 8.27
N THR A 28 0.98 -9.61 8.76
CA THR A 28 -0.09 -9.79 9.75
C THR A 28 -1.43 -9.52 9.05
N GLU A 29 -2.33 -10.49 9.09
CA GLU A 29 -3.66 -10.41 8.49
C GLU A 29 -4.72 -10.39 9.58
N LEU A 30 -5.72 -9.51 9.47
CA LEU A 30 -6.92 -9.57 10.31
C LEU A 30 -7.85 -10.65 9.76
N CYS A 31 -8.09 -11.71 10.54
CA CYS A 31 -8.97 -12.82 10.14
C CYS A 31 -10.42 -12.57 10.57
N SER A 32 -10.62 -12.06 11.78
CA SER A 32 -11.94 -11.74 12.33
C SER A 32 -11.84 -10.84 13.55
N PHE A 33 -12.96 -10.30 14.00
CA PHE A 33 -13.05 -9.57 15.26
C PHE A 33 -14.42 -9.71 15.92
N VAL A 34 -14.50 -9.50 17.23
CA VAL A 34 -15.76 -9.49 17.98
C VAL A 34 -15.80 -8.25 18.86
N LYS A 35 -16.95 -7.57 18.89
CA LYS A 35 -17.17 -6.47 19.83
C LYS A 35 -17.43 -7.07 21.21
N GLU A 36 -16.77 -6.54 22.23
CA GLU A 36 -17.04 -6.97 23.60
C GLU A 36 -18.48 -6.65 24.01
N GLN A 37 -19.05 -7.46 24.90
CA GLN A 37 -20.41 -7.26 25.40
C GLN A 37 -20.57 -5.95 26.18
N SER A 38 -19.49 -5.48 26.82
CA SER A 38 -19.41 -4.18 27.50
C SER A 38 -19.52 -3.00 26.53
N GLY A 39 -19.18 -3.21 25.24
CA GLY A 39 -19.03 -2.14 24.25
C GLY A 39 -17.75 -1.32 24.39
N GLU A 40 -16.84 -1.69 25.30
CA GLU A 40 -15.62 -0.92 25.61
C GLU A 40 -14.41 -1.33 24.77
N GLY A 41 -14.52 -2.44 24.03
CA GLY A 41 -13.41 -3.02 23.30
C GLY A 41 -13.82 -3.91 22.12
N VAL A 42 -12.79 -4.32 21.41
CA VAL A 42 -12.83 -5.24 20.28
C VAL A 42 -11.70 -6.24 20.44
N THR A 43 -12.06 -7.51 20.45
CA THR A 43 -11.11 -8.62 20.37
C THR A 43 -10.91 -8.99 18.90
N THR A 44 -9.68 -8.93 18.41
CA THR A 44 -9.33 -9.33 17.04
C THR A 44 -8.59 -10.66 17.02
N VAL A 45 -8.75 -11.39 15.91
CA VAL A 45 -7.97 -12.58 15.58
C VAL A 45 -7.07 -12.21 14.41
N LEU A 46 -5.77 -12.28 14.62
CA LEU A 46 -4.74 -11.98 13.64
C LEU A 46 -4.03 -13.26 13.20
N ALA A 47 -3.68 -13.37 11.93
CA ALA A 47 -2.76 -14.39 11.43
C ALA A 47 -1.40 -13.76 11.13
N LYS A 48 -0.35 -14.27 11.79
CA LYS A 48 1.03 -13.84 11.61
C LYS A 48 1.87 -15.03 11.19
N ASN A 49 2.38 -15.01 9.96
CA ASN A 49 3.10 -16.15 9.38
C ASN A 49 2.32 -17.48 9.47
N GLY A 50 0.98 -17.42 9.32
CA GLY A 50 0.10 -18.58 9.44
C GLY A 50 -0.27 -19.01 10.86
N ILE A 51 0.25 -18.33 11.89
CA ILE A 51 -0.08 -18.59 13.30
C ILE A 51 -1.17 -17.60 13.73
N LEU A 52 -2.23 -18.11 14.35
CA LEU A 52 -3.30 -17.27 14.89
C LEU A 52 -2.94 -16.73 16.27
N GLU A 53 -3.19 -15.44 16.48
CA GLU A 53 -3.08 -14.76 17.76
C GLU A 53 -4.32 -13.90 18.03
N THR A 54 -4.60 -13.65 19.30
CA THR A 54 -5.69 -12.80 19.75
C THR A 54 -5.14 -11.48 20.27
N PHE A 55 -5.76 -10.37 19.87
CA PHE A 55 -5.35 -9.03 20.26
C PHE A 55 -6.54 -8.18 20.66
N ASP A 56 -6.51 -7.63 21.88
CA ASP A 56 -7.58 -6.80 22.42
C ASP A 56 -7.24 -5.31 22.30
N THR A 57 -8.20 -4.53 21.80
CA THR A 57 -8.06 -3.08 21.63
C THR A 57 -9.36 -2.35 21.90
N LYS A 58 -9.28 -1.09 22.33
CA LYS A 58 -10.47 -0.24 22.52
C LYS A 58 -11.15 0.12 21.19
N TRP A 59 -10.34 0.27 20.14
CA TRP A 59 -10.79 0.75 18.84
C TRP A 59 -10.06 0.02 17.71
N MET A 60 -10.77 -0.16 16.60
CA MET A 60 -10.25 -0.72 15.37
C MET A 60 -10.72 0.14 14.19
N VAL A 61 -9.82 0.42 13.25
CA VAL A 61 -10.11 1.16 12.02
C VAL A 61 -9.87 0.24 10.82
N GLY A 62 -10.89 0.05 9.98
CA GLY A 62 -10.78 -0.74 8.76
C GLY A 62 -10.12 0.05 7.63
N ALA A 63 -8.89 -0.31 7.27
CA ALA A 63 -8.14 0.23 6.13
C ALA A 63 -7.65 -0.89 5.19
N ASP A 64 -8.40 -1.99 5.14
CA ASP A 64 -8.10 -3.26 4.45
C ASP A 64 -8.63 -3.31 2.99
N GLY A 65 -9.10 -2.18 2.48
CA GLY A 65 -9.46 -2.00 1.08
C GLY A 65 -10.82 -2.59 0.68
N ALA A 66 -11.07 -2.59 -0.63
CA ALA A 66 -12.40 -2.89 -1.18
C ALA A 66 -12.86 -4.34 -0.94
N LYS A 67 -11.98 -5.29 -0.65
CA LYS A 67 -12.34 -6.69 -0.31
C LYS A 67 -12.05 -7.04 1.14
N GLY A 68 -11.77 -6.03 1.97
CA GLY A 68 -11.41 -6.20 3.37
C GLY A 68 -12.47 -6.87 4.24
N VAL A 69 -12.01 -7.63 5.24
CA VAL A 69 -12.85 -8.34 6.22
C VAL A 69 -13.67 -7.38 7.09
N VAL A 70 -13.15 -6.19 7.39
CA VAL A 70 -13.80 -5.28 8.36
C VAL A 70 -15.18 -4.87 7.87
N ARG A 71 -15.28 -4.40 6.62
CA ARG A 71 -16.56 -3.99 6.04
C ARG A 71 -17.54 -5.17 5.93
N ILE A 72 -17.03 -6.32 5.47
CA ILE A 72 -17.83 -7.53 5.25
C ILE A 72 -18.42 -8.03 6.56
N GLN A 73 -17.59 -8.15 7.61
CA GLN A 73 -18.02 -8.69 8.90
C GLN A 73 -18.96 -7.72 9.65
N LEU A 74 -18.84 -6.41 9.43
CA LEU A 74 -19.81 -5.43 9.92
C LEU A 74 -21.14 -5.44 9.15
N GLY A 75 -21.27 -6.21 8.06
CA GLY A 75 -22.47 -6.24 7.22
C GLY A 75 -22.74 -4.92 6.49
N LEU A 76 -21.71 -4.09 6.28
CA LEU A 76 -21.86 -2.80 5.63
C LEU A 76 -21.97 -2.97 4.11
N THR A 77 -22.92 -2.27 3.50
CA THR A 77 -23.10 -2.27 2.05
C THR A 77 -21.98 -1.49 1.37
N PHE A 78 -21.52 -1.99 0.23
CA PHE A 78 -20.59 -1.28 -0.65
C PHE A 78 -21.37 -0.71 -1.82
N LEU A 79 -21.75 0.56 -1.72
CA LEU A 79 -22.53 1.24 -2.76
C LEU A 79 -21.59 1.68 -3.89
N GLY A 80 -21.70 1.01 -5.03
CA GLY A 80 -20.96 1.32 -6.24
C GLY A 80 -21.45 0.46 -7.39
N GLU A 81 -21.23 0.94 -8.61
CA GLU A 81 -21.54 0.20 -9.83
C GLU A 81 -20.23 -0.38 -10.39
N THR A 82 -20.24 -1.67 -10.72
CA THR A 82 -19.17 -2.26 -11.52
C THR A 82 -19.36 -1.83 -12.97
N ARG A 83 -18.34 -1.20 -13.55
CA ARG A 83 -18.32 -0.80 -14.96
C ARG A 83 -17.71 -1.91 -15.82
N ASP A 84 -18.54 -2.84 -16.28
CA ASP A 84 -18.10 -4.02 -17.05
C ASP A 84 -17.60 -3.67 -18.48
N ASP A 85 -17.87 -2.45 -18.94
CA ASP A 85 -17.46 -1.89 -20.23
C ASP A 85 -15.99 -1.44 -20.24
N ILE A 86 -15.36 -1.27 -19.07
CA ILE A 86 -13.97 -0.81 -18.95
C ILE A 86 -13.08 -1.97 -18.50
N ARG A 87 -12.23 -2.45 -19.41
CA ARG A 87 -11.14 -3.38 -19.08
C ARG A 87 -9.81 -2.71 -19.39
N MET A 88 -8.95 -2.61 -18.39
CA MET A 88 -7.62 -2.05 -18.51
C MET A 88 -6.60 -3.10 -18.04
N VAL A 89 -5.52 -3.25 -18.80
CA VAL A 89 -4.34 -4.03 -18.40
C VAL A 89 -3.23 -3.04 -18.11
N MET A 90 -2.65 -3.12 -16.92
CA MET A 90 -1.55 -2.26 -16.49
C MET A 90 -0.35 -3.13 -16.11
N GLY A 91 0.84 -2.72 -16.53
CA GLY A 91 2.08 -3.42 -16.21
C GLY A 91 3.29 -2.57 -16.55
N ASP A 92 4.40 -2.85 -15.89
CA ASP A 92 5.67 -2.18 -16.13
C ASP A 92 6.41 -2.83 -17.30
N ILE A 93 6.86 -2.01 -18.26
CA ILE A 93 7.64 -2.47 -19.42
C ILE A 93 9.01 -1.80 -19.39
N ARG A 94 10.07 -2.59 -19.58
CA ARG A 94 11.42 -2.05 -19.82
C ARG A 94 11.62 -1.85 -21.31
N LEU A 95 11.86 -0.60 -21.71
CA LEU A 95 12.15 -0.23 -23.09
C LEU A 95 13.59 0.29 -23.18
N HIS A 96 14.33 -0.16 -24.19
CA HIS A 96 15.63 0.39 -24.54
C HIS A 96 15.48 1.18 -25.84
N GLY A 97 15.91 2.44 -25.85
CA GLY A 97 15.85 3.29 -27.04
C GLY A 97 16.57 4.61 -26.84
N VAL A 98 17.18 5.12 -27.91
CA VAL A 98 17.88 6.42 -27.90
C VAL A 98 16.87 7.51 -27.55
N GLY A 99 17.14 8.30 -26.51
CA GLY A 99 16.24 9.37 -26.03
C GLY A 99 15.14 8.93 -25.05
N LEU A 100 15.05 7.64 -24.70
CA LEU A 100 14.11 7.13 -23.69
C LEU A 100 14.75 6.98 -22.29
N ASP A 101 16.05 7.26 -22.16
CA ASP A 101 16.70 7.27 -20.86
C ASP A 101 16.18 8.41 -20.00
N ARG A 102 15.78 8.08 -18.77
CA ARG A 102 15.45 9.06 -17.73
C ARG A 102 16.73 9.80 -17.39
N ALA A 103 16.99 10.91 -18.10
CA ALA A 103 18.18 11.76 -18.00
C ALA A 103 18.96 11.55 -16.70
N VAL A 104 19.91 10.61 -16.74
CA VAL A 104 21.06 10.69 -15.85
C VAL A 104 21.69 12.02 -16.25
N ARG A 105 21.78 12.97 -15.31
CA ARG A 105 22.42 14.26 -15.58
C ARG A 105 23.74 13.95 -16.28
N PRO A 106 24.00 14.47 -17.49
CA PRO A 106 25.29 14.26 -18.12
C PRO A 106 26.32 14.94 -17.22
N THR A 107 27.02 14.12 -16.44
CA THR A 107 28.26 14.54 -15.82
C THR A 107 29.35 14.35 -16.84
N SER A 108 30.16 15.40 -16.98
CA SER A 108 31.47 15.46 -17.61
C SER A 108 31.57 15.58 -19.14
N THR A 109 31.99 16.81 -19.50
CA THR A 109 33.01 17.19 -20.48
C THR A 109 32.75 16.99 -21.98
N CYS A 110 32.42 18.11 -22.61
CA CYS A 110 32.78 18.44 -23.98
C CYS A 110 34.28 18.17 -24.20
N SER A 111 34.61 17.29 -25.14
CA SER A 111 35.90 17.33 -25.83
C SER A 111 35.60 17.51 -27.31
N MET A 112 35.90 18.70 -27.82
CA MET A 112 36.08 18.89 -29.26
C MET A 112 37.16 17.93 -29.74
N LYS A 113 36.87 17.16 -30.79
CA LYS A 113 37.90 16.60 -31.65
C LYS A 113 37.65 17.13 -33.05
N GLU A 114 38.70 17.75 -33.58
CA GLU A 114 38.77 18.41 -34.87
C GLU A 114 38.46 17.45 -36.01
N CYS A 115 37.78 18.01 -37.01
CA CYS A 115 37.56 17.43 -38.33
C CYS A 115 38.92 17.26 -39.03
N SER A 116 39.14 16.12 -39.68
CA SER A 116 40.11 15.96 -40.77
C SER A 116 39.36 15.67 -42.05
#